data_AF-A0A177CLI3-F1
#
_entry.id   AF-A0A177CLI3-F1
#
_cell.length_a   1.000
_cell.length_b   1.000
_cell.length_c   1.000
_cell.angle_alpha   90.00
_cell.angle_beta   90.00
_cell.angle_gamma   90.00
#
_symmetry.space_group_name_H-M   'P 1'
#
loop_
_entity.id
_entity.type
_entity.pdbx_description
1 polymer ?
#
loop_
_entity_poly.entity_id
_entity_poly.type
_entity_poly.pdbx_seq_one_letter_code
_entity_poly.pdbx_strand_id
1 'polypeptide(L)'
;MSHLSKKDAHLYNQDRPSSRPKGKPISSASSIALSSTLSSLIKTASSDASKPAAGRARSTKEDIFKSHNKGVNKRAAKDLEDSQFTQKHRKLTSDEKAEDEAHWKRAKRRMEEKARLYNALKRGDIEDVDDKYGVDFDAKWAEQQEKGGAGADSSSSESEASDEELVEYQDEFGRTRKGTRAEMAREERRKRTLAADEPDRFTARPSMPTNIIYGDAVQSQAFNPDETIAQQMAELAAKRDKELTPPPDEHFDGRQEVRQRGTAFMHFSKDEEERRKQMSNLEKERQETERARRERKEQIEKRKEMIKEKKRAIQEKKAKGQADRFLNELGAELFGERKEEGDEKGA
;
A
#
# COMPACT_ATOMS: atom_id res chain seq x y z
N MET A 1 8.51 21.12 -20.37
CA MET A 1 8.92 19.71 -20.55
C MET A 1 10.24 19.51 -19.82
N SER A 2 10.19 18.98 -18.60
CA SER A 2 11.36 18.82 -17.73
C SER A 2 12.21 17.64 -18.21
N HIS A 3 13.49 17.89 -18.46
CA HIS A 3 14.48 16.85 -18.68
C HIS A 3 14.81 16.18 -17.35
N LEU A 4 14.17 15.04 -17.06
CA LEU A 4 14.59 14.18 -15.96
C LEU A 4 15.95 13.56 -16.31
N SER A 5 16.92 13.74 -15.43
CA SER A 5 18.28 13.21 -15.62
C SER A 5 18.27 11.69 -15.42
N LYS A 6 19.14 10.98 -16.15
CA LYS A 6 19.29 9.51 -16.06
C LYS A 6 19.60 8.99 -14.64
N LYS A 7 19.96 9.86 -13.70
CA LYS A 7 20.24 9.52 -12.30
C LYS A 7 18.98 9.34 -11.45
N ASP A 8 17.85 9.91 -11.87
CA ASP A 8 16.59 9.84 -11.11
C ASP A 8 15.71 8.65 -11.52
N ALA A 9 16.18 7.86 -12.50
CA ALA A 9 15.48 6.68 -13.03
C ALA A 9 15.35 5.52 -12.03
N HIS A 10 16.13 5.51 -10.94
CA HIS A 10 15.98 4.52 -9.87
C HIS A 10 14.91 4.92 -8.83
N LEU A 11 14.56 6.21 -8.73
CA LEU A 11 13.57 6.69 -7.73
C LEU A 11 12.12 6.45 -8.17
N TYR A 12 11.89 6.46 -9.48
CA TYR A 12 10.63 6.07 -10.07
C TYR A 12 10.83 4.70 -10.68
N ASN A 13 9.99 3.72 -10.38
CA ASN A 13 10.01 2.37 -10.96
C ASN A 13 9.72 2.37 -12.48
N GLN A 14 10.46 3.16 -13.25
CA GLN A 14 10.49 3.18 -14.69
C GLN A 14 11.73 2.38 -15.11
N ASP A 15 11.47 1.33 -15.89
CA ASP A 15 12.45 0.51 -16.59
C ASP A 15 13.21 -0.53 -15.75
N ARG A 16 12.46 -1.50 -15.21
CA ARG A 16 12.97 -2.89 -15.24
C ARG A 16 13.09 -3.32 -16.71
N PRO A 17 14.26 -3.73 -17.23
CA PRO A 17 14.34 -4.30 -18.57
C PRO A 17 13.54 -5.61 -18.58
N SER A 18 12.34 -5.54 -19.18
CA SER A 18 11.51 -6.69 -19.46
C SER A 18 12.30 -7.64 -20.37
N SER A 19 12.74 -8.78 -19.84
CA SER A 19 13.32 -9.87 -20.64
C SER A 19 12.23 -10.66 -21.39
N ARG A 20 11.25 -9.95 -21.98
CA ARG A 20 10.33 -10.52 -22.96
C ARG A 20 10.83 -10.12 -24.35
N PRO A 21 11.04 -11.07 -25.28
CA PRO A 21 11.37 -10.70 -26.64
C PRO A 21 10.17 -9.91 -27.19
N LYS A 22 10.34 -8.61 -27.45
CA LYS A 22 9.34 -7.85 -28.19
C LYS A 22 9.19 -8.52 -29.55
N GLY A 23 7.94 -8.87 -29.90
CA GLY A 23 7.61 -9.41 -31.22
C GLY A 23 8.22 -8.51 -32.29
N LYS A 24 9.07 -9.11 -33.13
CA LYS A 24 9.73 -8.38 -34.21
C LYS A 24 8.64 -7.86 -35.16
N PRO A 25 8.68 -6.59 -35.60
CA PRO A 25 7.76 -6.12 -36.63
C PRO A 25 7.91 -7.04 -37.84
N ILE A 26 6.78 -7.40 -38.45
CA ILE A 26 6.73 -8.23 -39.66
C ILE A 26 7.37 -7.41 -40.79
N SER A 27 8.69 -7.49 -40.86
CA SER A 27 9.50 -6.86 -41.89
C SER A 27 9.52 -7.79 -43.10
N SER A 28 9.57 -7.21 -44.29
CA SER A 28 9.67 -7.88 -45.60
C SER A 28 10.81 -8.91 -45.68
N ALA A 29 11.78 -8.89 -44.75
CA ALA A 29 12.81 -9.91 -44.61
C ALA A 29 12.29 -11.28 -44.07
N SER A 30 11.22 -11.29 -43.27
CA SER A 30 10.66 -12.53 -42.68
C SER A 30 9.80 -13.33 -43.66
N SER A 31 9.16 -12.68 -44.64
CA SER A 31 8.43 -13.37 -45.71
C SER A 31 9.38 -14.07 -46.68
N ILE A 32 10.53 -13.45 -46.99
CA ILE A 32 11.59 -14.06 -47.82
C ILE A 32 12.25 -15.24 -47.08
N ALA A 33 12.46 -15.13 -45.77
CA ALA A 33 12.98 -16.24 -44.97
C ALA A 33 11.99 -17.42 -44.95
N LEU A 34 10.69 -17.17 -44.79
CA LEU A 34 9.65 -18.22 -44.84
C LEU A 34 9.49 -18.83 -46.24
N SER A 35 9.59 -18.06 -47.32
CA SER A 35 9.53 -18.62 -48.69
C SER A 35 10.77 -19.46 -49.01
N SER A 36 11.95 -19.07 -48.51
CA SER A 36 13.18 -19.85 -48.69
C SER A 36 13.13 -21.18 -47.95
N THR A 37 12.57 -21.21 -46.73
CA THR A 37 12.40 -22.46 -45.98
C THR A 37 11.32 -23.34 -46.59
N LEU A 38 10.21 -22.78 -47.08
CA LEU A 38 9.18 -23.55 -47.78
C LEU A 38 9.68 -24.13 -49.11
N SER A 39 10.44 -23.36 -49.91
CA SER A 39 11.06 -23.88 -51.14
C SER A 39 12.06 -24.98 -50.86
N SER A 40 12.86 -24.87 -49.78
CA SER A 40 13.75 -25.94 -49.35
C SER A 40 12.95 -27.18 -48.94
N LEU A 41 11.86 -27.01 -48.20
CA LEU A 41 11.02 -28.13 -47.72
C LEU A 41 10.27 -28.83 -48.86
N ILE A 42 9.77 -28.07 -49.83
CA ILE A 42 9.15 -28.59 -51.05
C ILE A 42 10.19 -29.32 -51.90
N LYS A 43 11.41 -28.79 -52.02
CA LYS A 43 12.50 -29.45 -52.76
C LYS A 43 12.99 -30.73 -52.08
N THR A 44 13.03 -30.77 -50.74
CA THR A 44 13.31 -32.01 -50.00
C THR A 44 12.15 -33.01 -50.07
N ALA A 45 10.90 -32.54 -50.15
CA ALA A 45 9.74 -33.41 -50.32
C ALA A 45 9.62 -33.95 -51.76
N SER A 46 10.11 -33.21 -52.76
CA SER A 46 10.11 -33.64 -54.17
C SER A 46 11.28 -34.55 -54.53
N SER A 47 12.25 -34.75 -53.63
CA SER A 47 13.48 -35.50 -53.93
C SER A 47 13.65 -36.79 -53.13
N ASP A 48 12.59 -37.38 -52.56
CA ASP A 48 12.73 -38.65 -51.85
C ASP A 48 11.64 -39.67 -52.23
N ALA A 49 11.82 -40.22 -53.44
CA ALA A 49 11.37 -41.56 -53.76
C ALA A 49 12.61 -42.41 -54.07
N SER A 50 12.87 -43.39 -53.19
CA SER A 50 13.72 -44.58 -53.37
C SER A 50 15.27 -44.42 -53.28
N LYS A 51 15.83 -44.75 -52.10
CA LYS A 51 16.88 -45.80 -51.90
C LYS A 51 17.36 -45.88 -50.44
N PRO A 52 17.57 -47.08 -49.86
CA PRO A 52 18.15 -47.23 -48.53
C PRO A 52 19.69 -47.20 -48.59
N ALA A 53 20.32 -46.32 -47.80
CA ALA A 53 21.77 -46.26 -47.63
C ALA A 53 22.22 -46.95 -46.31
N ALA A 54 23.37 -47.61 -46.41
CA ALA A 54 23.94 -48.55 -45.45
C ALA A 54 24.16 -48.01 -44.02
N GLY A 55 24.02 -48.92 -43.04
CA GLY A 55 24.02 -48.63 -41.61
C GLY A 55 25.36 -48.16 -41.03
N ARG A 56 25.32 -47.03 -40.32
CA ARG A 56 26.37 -46.60 -39.39
C ARG A 56 26.15 -47.25 -38.02
N ALA A 57 27.22 -47.75 -37.40
CA ALA A 57 27.20 -48.40 -36.09
C ALA A 57 26.53 -47.49 -35.03
N ARG A 58 25.55 -48.04 -34.29
CA ARG A 58 24.83 -47.32 -33.24
C ARG A 58 25.71 -47.27 -31.98
N SER A 59 26.02 -46.06 -31.50
CA SER A 59 26.58 -45.87 -30.16
C SER A 59 25.61 -46.46 -29.13
N THR A 60 26.12 -47.25 -28.20
CA THR A 60 25.37 -47.76 -27.05
C THR A 60 24.70 -46.58 -26.35
N LYS A 61 23.36 -46.57 -26.31
CA LYS A 61 22.62 -45.52 -25.63
C LYS A 61 23.04 -45.50 -24.16
N GLU A 62 23.60 -44.38 -23.72
CA GLU A 62 23.69 -44.05 -22.30
C GLU A 62 22.28 -44.23 -21.71
N ASP A 63 22.20 -45.05 -20.66
CA ASP A 63 20.96 -45.37 -19.95
C ASP A 63 20.28 -44.05 -19.51
N ILE A 64 18.99 -43.92 -19.82
CA ILE A 64 18.18 -42.70 -19.55
C ILE A 64 18.19 -42.36 -18.06
N PHE A 65 18.48 -43.35 -17.21
CA PHE A 65 18.63 -43.18 -15.76
C PHE A 65 20.04 -42.81 -15.30
N LYS A 66 21.04 -42.81 -16.18
CA LYS A 66 22.43 -42.41 -15.88
C LYS A 66 22.73 -40.99 -16.37
N SER A 67 22.17 -40.58 -17.50
CA SER A 67 22.36 -39.22 -18.03
C SER A 67 21.48 -38.20 -17.28
N HIS A 68 22.07 -37.43 -16.37
CA HIS A 68 21.37 -36.32 -15.71
C HIS A 68 21.23 -35.15 -16.69
N ASN A 69 20.09 -34.45 -16.68
CA ASN A 69 19.88 -33.27 -17.53
C ASN A 69 21.00 -32.23 -17.27
N LYS A 70 21.47 -31.58 -18.33
CA LYS A 70 22.57 -30.62 -18.27
C LYS A 70 22.24 -29.51 -17.27
N GLY A 71 22.96 -29.47 -16.14
CA GLY A 71 22.78 -28.49 -15.07
C GLY A 71 21.98 -28.96 -13.84
N VAL A 72 21.47 -30.20 -13.81
CA VAL A 72 20.81 -30.77 -12.62
C VAL A 72 21.80 -30.90 -11.47
N ASN A 73 22.99 -31.45 -11.73
CA ASN A 73 24.01 -31.60 -10.68
C ASN A 73 24.48 -30.24 -10.13
N LYS A 74 24.53 -29.19 -10.97
CA LYS A 74 24.86 -27.83 -10.51
C LYS A 74 23.78 -27.24 -9.60
N ARG A 75 22.51 -27.56 -9.88
CA ARG A 75 21.38 -27.12 -9.05
C ARG A 75 21.32 -27.89 -7.73
N ALA A 76 21.52 -29.21 -7.78
CA ALA A 76 21.62 -30.05 -6.59
C ALA A 76 22.79 -29.64 -5.68
N ALA A 77 23.95 -29.28 -6.25
CA ALA A 77 25.08 -28.77 -5.49
C ALA A 77 24.79 -27.42 -4.82
N LYS A 78 24.07 -26.52 -5.52
CA LYS A 78 23.64 -25.23 -4.97
C LYS A 78 22.66 -25.41 -3.80
N ASP A 79 21.70 -26.32 -3.93
CA ASP A 79 20.72 -26.59 -2.88
C ASP A 79 21.36 -27.22 -1.62
N LEU A 80 22.46 -27.96 -1.78
CA LEU A 80 23.30 -28.44 -0.67
C LEU A 80 24.04 -27.29 0.05
N GLU A 81 24.54 -26.31 -0.70
CA GLU A 81 25.25 -25.14 -0.17
C GLU A 81 24.30 -24.17 0.57
N ASP A 82 23.08 -24.00 0.07
CA ASP A 82 22.02 -23.15 0.68
C ASP A 82 21.42 -23.76 1.97
N SER A 83 21.67 -25.04 2.27
CA SER A 83 21.21 -25.69 3.52
C SER A 83 22.06 -25.35 4.74
N GLN A 84 23.28 -24.82 4.55
CA GLN A 84 24.08 -24.25 5.64
C GLN A 84 23.63 -22.80 5.88
N PHE A 85 22.49 -22.66 6.55
CA PHE A 85 21.87 -21.39 6.95
C PHE A 85 22.78 -20.59 7.90
N THR A 86 23.78 -19.93 7.35
CA THR A 86 24.34 -18.69 7.89
C THR A 86 24.19 -17.67 6.77
N GLN A 87 23.32 -16.69 7.00
CA GLN A 87 23.08 -15.59 6.06
C GLN A 87 24.36 -14.75 5.98
N LYS A 88 25.35 -15.21 5.20
CA LYS A 88 26.53 -14.44 4.86
C LYS A 88 26.05 -13.36 3.90
N HIS A 89 25.72 -12.18 4.46
CA HIS A 89 25.55 -10.99 3.66
C HIS A 89 26.73 -10.89 2.71
N ARG A 90 26.44 -10.81 1.39
CA ARG A 90 27.46 -10.64 0.35
C ARG A 90 28.39 -9.52 0.83
N LYS A 91 29.69 -9.80 0.94
CA LYS A 91 30.66 -8.77 1.32
C LYS A 91 30.48 -7.59 0.37
N LEU A 92 30.19 -6.42 0.93
CA LEU A 92 29.98 -5.17 0.19
C LEU A 92 31.19 -4.91 -0.71
N THR A 93 30.96 -4.49 -1.94
CA THR A 93 32.05 -4.20 -2.89
C THR A 93 32.84 -2.98 -2.44
N SER A 94 34.05 -2.78 -2.97
CA SER A 94 34.86 -1.58 -2.67
C SER A 94 34.11 -0.29 -2.99
N ASP A 95 33.34 -0.32 -4.07
CA ASP A 95 32.64 0.84 -4.61
C ASP A 95 31.45 1.20 -3.73
N GLU A 96 30.68 0.20 -3.28
CA GLU A 96 29.57 0.39 -2.32
C GLU A 96 30.07 0.98 -1.00
N LYS A 97 31.23 0.54 -0.51
CA LYS A 97 31.82 1.10 0.72
C LYS A 97 32.27 2.56 0.55
N ALA A 98 32.83 2.90 -0.61
CA ALA A 98 33.27 4.27 -0.89
C ALA A 98 32.08 5.22 -1.03
N GLU A 99 30.98 4.76 -1.64
CA GLU A 99 29.73 5.51 -1.70
C GLU A 99 29.15 5.73 -0.29
N ASP A 100 29.06 4.68 0.52
CA ASP A 100 28.58 4.76 1.90
C ASP A 100 29.43 5.74 2.74
N GLU A 101 30.75 5.70 2.61
CA GLU A 101 31.64 6.63 3.30
C GLU A 101 31.44 8.08 2.86
N ALA A 102 31.22 8.31 1.56
CA ALA A 102 30.91 9.65 1.04
C ALA A 102 29.54 10.14 1.54
N HIS A 103 28.54 9.27 1.61
CA HIS A 103 27.22 9.58 2.19
C HIS A 103 27.33 9.91 3.67
N TRP A 104 28.10 9.13 4.42
CA TRP A 104 28.36 9.36 5.84
C TRP A 104 29.06 10.71 6.08
N LYS A 105 30.08 11.05 5.29
CA LYS A 105 30.76 12.36 5.37
C LYS A 105 29.82 13.53 5.09
N ARG A 106 28.93 13.41 4.11
CA ARG A 106 27.90 14.45 3.82
C ARG A 106 26.90 14.58 4.96
N ALA A 107 26.42 13.47 5.51
CA ALA A 107 25.49 13.48 6.64
C ALA A 107 26.13 14.13 7.87
N LYS A 108 27.38 13.77 8.18
CA LYS A 108 28.14 14.35 9.28
C LYS A 108 28.31 15.87 9.13
N ARG A 109 28.71 16.35 7.95
CA ARG A 109 28.84 17.79 7.70
C ARG A 109 27.52 18.54 7.91
N ARG A 110 26.40 18.02 7.40
CA ARG A 110 25.08 18.64 7.59
C ARG A 110 24.67 18.66 9.05
N MET A 111 25.02 17.63 9.82
CA MET A 111 24.73 17.56 11.25
C MET A 111 25.56 18.60 12.03
N GLU A 112 26.84 18.77 11.69
CA GLU A 112 27.70 19.79 12.26
C GLU A 112 27.21 21.21 11.93
N GLU A 113 26.79 21.46 10.68
CA GLU A 113 26.19 22.73 10.26
C GLU A 113 24.90 23.03 11.04
N LYS A 114 24.02 22.03 11.21
CA LYS A 114 22.80 22.17 12.03
C LYS A 114 23.11 22.40 13.51
N ALA A 115 24.14 21.76 14.06
CA ALA A 115 24.56 21.98 15.44
C ALA A 115 25.12 23.39 15.65
N ARG A 116 25.92 23.89 14.70
CA ARG A 116 26.41 25.28 14.71
C ARG A 116 25.26 26.27 14.62
N LEU A 117 24.31 26.03 13.71
CA LEU A 117 23.12 26.86 13.57
C LEU A 117 22.29 26.86 14.86
N TYR A 118 22.03 25.69 15.44
CA TYR A 118 21.33 25.59 16.74
C TYR A 118 22.04 26.35 17.86
N ASN A 119 23.37 26.29 17.94
CA ASN A 119 24.13 27.02 18.94
C ASN A 119 24.12 28.53 18.72
N ALA A 120 24.13 28.99 17.45
CA ALA A 120 24.01 30.40 17.10
C ALA A 120 22.61 30.93 17.43
N LEU A 121 21.56 30.17 17.11
CA LEU A 121 20.17 30.47 17.48
C LEU A 121 20.01 30.51 19.00
N LYS A 122 20.54 29.52 19.73
CA LYS A 122 20.51 29.47 21.20
C LYS A 122 21.22 30.67 21.84
N ARG A 123 22.26 31.19 21.19
CA ARG A 123 23.02 32.37 21.66
C ARG A 123 22.38 33.69 21.25
N GLY A 124 21.39 33.68 20.35
CA GLY A 124 20.76 34.90 19.81
C GLY A 124 21.56 35.62 18.74
N ASP A 125 22.61 35.00 18.18
CA ASP A 125 23.37 35.60 17.05
C ASP A 125 22.57 35.63 15.75
N ILE A 126 21.58 34.74 15.64
CA ILE A 126 20.71 34.59 14.49
C ILE A 126 19.28 34.47 15.04
N GLU A 127 18.44 35.44 14.73
CA GLU A 127 17.01 35.45 15.10
C GLU A 127 16.20 34.66 14.07
N ASP A 128 15.25 33.84 14.52
CA ASP A 128 14.33 33.08 13.66
C ASP A 128 13.09 33.92 13.33
N VAL A 129 13.30 35.04 12.62
CA VAL A 129 12.27 36.07 12.36
C VAL A 129 11.01 35.54 11.63
N ASP A 130 11.13 34.44 10.89
CA ASP A 130 10.06 33.87 10.06
C ASP A 130 9.62 32.46 10.53
N ASP A 131 9.95 32.05 11.76
CA ASP A 131 9.71 30.69 12.30
C ASP A 131 10.21 29.57 11.37
N LYS A 132 11.30 29.83 10.63
CA LYS A 132 11.82 28.92 9.60
C LYS A 132 12.46 27.68 10.18
N TYR A 133 13.04 27.79 11.36
CA TYR A 133 13.73 26.69 12.02
C TYR A 133 12.84 26.02 13.07
N GLY A 134 11.74 26.66 13.50
CA GLY A 134 10.71 26.10 14.38
C GLY A 134 11.27 25.72 15.75
N VAL A 135 12.23 26.49 16.25
CA VAL A 135 12.86 26.27 17.54
C VAL A 135 12.46 27.39 18.50
N ASP A 136 11.48 27.12 19.36
CA ASP A 136 11.02 28.08 20.36
C ASP A 136 11.87 27.97 21.63
N PHE A 137 12.82 28.88 21.81
CA PHE A 137 13.67 28.89 23.01
C PHE A 137 12.91 29.29 24.27
N ASP A 138 11.88 30.12 24.15
CA ASP A 138 11.05 30.56 25.28
C ASP A 138 10.24 29.41 25.88
N ALA A 139 9.65 28.56 25.02
CA ALA A 139 8.94 27.36 25.45
C ALA A 139 9.90 26.34 26.11
N LYS A 140 11.11 26.18 25.56
CA LYS A 140 12.16 25.33 26.15
C LYS A 140 12.65 25.86 27.49
N TRP A 141 12.77 27.18 27.64
CA TRP A 141 13.19 27.81 28.89
C TRP A 141 12.13 27.60 29.98
N ALA A 142 10.84 27.78 29.64
CA ALA A 142 9.74 27.51 30.56
C ALA A 142 9.67 26.02 30.99
N GLU A 143 9.82 25.08 30.06
CA GLU A 143 9.85 23.63 30.39
C GLU A 143 11.07 23.27 31.27
N GLN A 144 12.21 23.91 31.03
CA GLN A 144 13.42 23.67 31.83
C GLN A 144 13.31 24.21 33.26
N GLN A 145 12.58 25.32 33.44
CA GLN A 145 12.27 25.87 34.76
C GLN A 145 11.27 24.96 35.51
N GLU A 146 10.26 24.42 34.83
CA GLU A 146 9.32 23.45 35.39
C GLU A 146 10.03 22.14 35.82
N LYS A 147 11.04 21.71 35.07
CA LYS A 147 11.92 20.58 35.42
C LYS A 147 12.98 20.90 36.49
N GLY A 148 13.01 22.12 37.05
CA GLY A 148 13.87 22.49 38.18
C GLY A 148 15.35 22.74 37.83
N GLY A 149 15.67 23.11 36.58
CA GLY A 149 17.03 23.45 36.17
C GLY A 149 17.41 24.89 36.48
N ALA A 150 18.16 25.14 37.55
CA ALA A 150 18.75 26.44 37.85
C ALA A 150 19.89 26.78 36.85
N GLY A 151 19.69 27.79 36.01
CA GLY A 151 20.70 28.38 35.14
C GLY A 151 20.74 29.89 35.31
N ALA A 152 21.78 30.38 35.99
CA ALA A 152 22.05 31.78 36.25
C ALA A 152 22.45 32.55 34.97
N ASP A 153 21.92 33.77 34.78
CA ASP A 153 22.66 35.00 34.46
C ASP A 153 21.70 36.17 34.15
N SER A 154 22.16 37.41 34.36
CA SER A 154 21.58 38.71 33.94
C SER A 154 20.76 39.53 34.97
N SER A 155 21.51 40.05 35.95
CA SER A 155 21.61 41.48 36.32
C SER A 155 20.35 42.37 36.41
N SER A 156 19.93 42.64 37.66
CA SER A 156 19.03 43.71 38.07
C SER A 156 19.71 45.09 37.94
N SER A 157 19.02 46.10 37.40
CA SER A 157 19.45 47.50 37.40
C SER A 157 18.35 48.36 38.05
N GLU A 158 18.68 48.91 39.20
CA GLU A 158 17.85 49.68 40.13
C GLU A 158 17.86 51.19 39.82
N SER A 159 16.66 51.77 39.89
CA SER A 159 16.24 53.09 40.43
C SER A 159 17.13 54.34 40.36
N GLU A 160 16.56 55.43 39.79
CA GLU A 160 16.85 56.84 40.15
C GLU A 160 15.52 57.62 40.15
N ALA A 161 15.10 58.08 41.32
CA ALA A 161 13.88 58.86 41.55
C ALA A 161 14.25 60.34 41.74
N SER A 162 13.94 61.19 40.75
CA SER A 162 14.08 62.65 40.87
C SER A 162 12.77 63.28 41.33
N ASP A 163 12.83 64.19 42.30
CA ASP A 163 11.72 65.02 42.77
C ASP A 163 10.95 65.69 41.61
N GLU A 164 9.74 65.21 41.31
CA GLU A 164 8.85 65.79 40.31
C GLU A 164 7.96 66.89 40.93
N GLU A 165 7.92 68.06 40.30
CA GLU A 165 7.09 69.23 40.67
C GLU A 165 5.60 68.86 40.79
N LEU A 166 5.08 68.87 42.02
CA LEU A 166 3.68 68.54 42.33
C LEU A 166 2.76 69.74 42.06
N VAL A 167 1.88 69.61 41.06
CA VAL A 167 0.90 70.64 40.67
C VAL A 167 -0.51 70.20 41.11
N GLU A 168 -1.34 71.17 41.52
CA GLU A 168 -2.75 70.93 41.88
C GLU A 168 -3.63 70.81 40.62
N TYR A 169 -4.31 69.67 40.45
CA TYR A 169 -5.27 69.43 39.37
C TYR A 169 -6.61 68.88 39.90
N GLN A 170 -7.70 69.05 39.14
CA GLN A 170 -9.02 68.52 39.52
C GLN A 170 -9.24 67.12 38.93
N ASP A 171 -9.44 66.17 39.84
CA ASP A 171 -9.80 64.78 39.57
C ASP A 171 -11.20 64.65 38.93
N GLU A 172 -11.53 63.48 38.40
CA GLU A 172 -12.80 63.16 37.73
C GLU A 172 -14.04 63.39 38.61
N PHE A 173 -13.86 63.32 39.92
CA PHE A 173 -14.91 63.54 40.93
C PHE A 173 -14.99 65.01 41.38
N GLY A 174 -14.28 65.93 40.71
CA GLY A 174 -14.27 67.37 41.03
C GLY A 174 -13.48 67.74 42.29
N ARG A 175 -12.66 66.82 42.82
CA ARG A 175 -11.80 67.06 43.98
C ARG A 175 -10.44 67.60 43.54
N THR A 176 -9.87 68.54 44.27
CA THR A 176 -8.50 69.04 44.03
C THR A 176 -7.47 68.06 44.61
N ARG A 177 -6.57 67.53 43.76
CA ARG A 177 -5.46 66.64 44.15
C ARG A 177 -4.14 67.25 43.72
N LYS A 178 -3.06 66.96 44.46
CA LYS A 178 -1.67 67.29 44.09
C LYS A 178 -1.05 66.09 43.40
N GLY A 179 -0.53 66.25 42.19
CA GLY A 179 0.14 65.19 41.45
C GLY A 179 1.12 65.76 40.42
N THR A 180 1.83 64.88 39.73
CA THR A 180 2.90 65.31 38.81
C THR A 180 2.32 65.78 37.49
N ARG A 181 3.09 66.57 36.73
CA ARG A 181 2.63 67.13 35.44
C ARG A 181 2.21 66.05 34.43
N ALA A 182 2.77 64.85 34.52
CA ALA A 182 2.40 63.70 33.70
C ALA A 182 1.01 63.13 34.07
N GLU A 183 0.64 63.17 35.35
CA GLU A 183 -0.65 62.70 35.84
C GLU A 183 -1.79 63.62 35.39
N MET A 184 -1.57 64.95 35.48
CA MET A 184 -2.48 65.97 34.95
C MET A 184 -2.79 65.74 33.45
N ALA A 185 -1.75 65.52 32.64
CA ALA A 185 -1.91 65.32 31.20
C ALA A 185 -2.68 64.02 30.85
N ARG A 186 -2.62 62.99 31.70
CA ARG A 186 -3.43 61.77 31.53
C ARG A 186 -4.90 62.02 31.83
N GLU A 187 -5.21 62.75 32.90
CA GLU A 187 -6.59 63.08 33.28
C GLU A 187 -7.26 64.03 32.29
N GLU A 188 -6.53 64.99 31.70
CA GLU A 188 -7.08 65.83 30.64
C GLU A 188 -7.45 65.05 29.37
N ARG A 189 -6.62 64.07 28.97
CA ARG A 189 -6.95 63.18 27.84
C ARG A 189 -8.20 62.36 28.14
N ARG A 190 -8.33 61.88 29.37
CA ARG A 190 -9.48 61.09 29.83
C ARG A 190 -10.77 61.91 29.90
N LYS A 191 -10.70 63.17 30.34
CA LYS A 191 -11.83 64.11 30.27
C LYS A 191 -12.28 64.35 28.84
N ARG A 192 -11.34 64.47 27.90
CA ARG A 192 -11.66 64.66 26.47
C ARG A 192 -12.32 63.44 25.84
N THR A 193 -11.94 62.22 26.23
CA THR A 193 -12.59 60.99 25.73
C THR A 193 -14.00 60.81 26.31
N LEU A 194 -14.20 61.12 27.60
CA LEU A 194 -15.52 61.05 28.23
C LEU A 194 -16.48 62.13 27.71
N ALA A 195 -15.99 63.33 27.39
CA ALA A 195 -16.82 64.39 26.78
C ALA A 195 -17.21 64.09 25.32
N ALA A 196 -16.53 63.14 24.66
CA ALA A 196 -16.92 62.65 23.34
C ALA A 196 -18.01 61.55 23.40
N ASP A 197 -18.27 60.99 24.59
CA ASP A 197 -19.33 60.02 24.90
C ASP A 197 -20.64 60.73 25.33
N GLU A 198 -21.01 61.81 24.65
CA GLU A 198 -22.37 62.39 24.73
C GLU A 198 -23.39 61.32 24.26
N PRO A 199 -24.40 60.96 25.09
CA PRO A 199 -25.17 59.72 24.95
C PRO A 199 -26.23 59.71 23.84
N ASP A 200 -26.14 60.58 22.82
CA ASP A 200 -27.22 60.77 21.85
C ASP A 200 -26.87 60.40 20.39
N ARG A 201 -25.70 59.80 20.17
CA ARG A 201 -25.27 59.40 18.81
C ARG A 201 -25.42 57.91 18.48
N PHE A 202 -25.74 57.06 19.46
CA PHE A 202 -25.77 55.59 19.29
C PHE A 202 -26.85 54.87 20.12
N THR A 203 -28.03 55.44 20.33
CA THR A 203 -29.13 54.67 20.91
C THR A 203 -29.78 53.80 19.83
N ALA A 204 -29.41 52.51 19.78
CA ALA A 204 -30.05 51.47 18.98
C ALA A 204 -31.45 51.10 19.50
N ARG A 205 -32.24 52.09 19.93
CA ARG A 205 -33.62 51.90 20.38
C ARG A 205 -34.53 52.23 19.21
N PRO A 206 -35.29 51.26 18.66
CA PRO A 206 -36.24 51.55 17.61
C PRO A 206 -37.30 52.54 18.12
N SER A 207 -37.70 53.47 17.25
CA SER A 207 -38.74 54.45 17.53
C SER A 207 -40.04 53.76 17.92
N MET A 208 -40.72 54.27 18.95
CA MET A 208 -41.99 53.72 19.42
C MET A 208 -43.02 53.69 18.27
N PRO A 209 -43.65 52.53 17.99
CA PRO A 209 -44.57 52.40 16.86
C PRO A 209 -45.82 53.24 17.08
N THR A 210 -46.28 53.91 16.01
CA THR A 210 -47.40 54.87 16.05
C THR A 210 -48.78 54.21 15.99
N ASN A 211 -48.86 52.95 15.53
CA ASN A 211 -50.11 52.23 15.30
C ASN A 211 -50.24 51.07 16.28
N ILE A 212 -50.57 51.39 17.53
CA ILE A 212 -50.92 50.39 18.54
C ILE A 212 -52.41 50.11 18.39
N ILE A 213 -52.79 48.87 18.13
CA ILE A 213 -54.19 48.45 18.08
C ILE A 213 -54.66 48.29 19.54
N TYR A 214 -55.49 49.21 20.02
CA TYR A 214 -56.08 49.13 21.36
C TYR A 214 -57.36 48.27 21.32
N GLY A 215 -57.38 47.11 21.99
CA GLY A 215 -58.56 46.24 22.10
C GLY A 215 -58.23 44.80 22.54
N ASP A 216 -59.27 44.00 22.87
CA ASP A 216 -59.19 42.57 23.27
C ASP A 216 -58.99 41.63 22.06
N ALA A 217 -58.20 42.07 21.07
CA ALA A 217 -57.83 41.27 19.92
C ALA A 217 -56.51 40.56 20.23
N VAL A 218 -56.58 39.35 20.78
CA VAL A 218 -55.39 38.52 20.99
C VAL A 218 -54.80 38.18 19.63
N GLN A 219 -53.68 38.83 19.29
CA GLN A 219 -52.88 38.52 18.10
C GLN A 219 -52.10 37.22 18.34
N SER A 220 -52.80 36.09 18.41
CA SER A 220 -52.20 34.76 18.65
C SER A 220 -51.14 34.40 17.62
N GLN A 221 -51.26 34.93 16.40
CA GLN A 221 -50.30 34.76 15.30
C GLN A 221 -49.11 35.72 15.36
N ALA A 222 -49.13 36.77 16.19
CA ALA A 222 -48.02 37.73 16.28
C ALA A 222 -46.87 37.23 17.18
N PHE A 223 -47.13 36.21 18.01
CA PHE A 223 -46.14 35.59 18.86
C PHE A 223 -46.21 34.07 18.75
N ASN A 224 -45.60 33.55 17.70
CA ASN A 224 -45.40 32.12 17.52
C ASN A 224 -43.95 31.77 17.93
N PRO A 225 -43.71 31.26 19.16
CA PRO A 225 -42.36 30.86 19.58
C PRO A 225 -41.79 29.75 18.68
N ASP A 226 -42.66 28.98 18.03
CA ASP A 226 -42.32 27.86 17.16
C ASP A 226 -41.89 28.28 15.75
N GLU A 227 -42.05 29.54 15.34
CA GLU A 227 -41.61 29.99 14.00
C GLU A 227 -40.10 29.85 13.83
N THR A 228 -39.34 30.18 14.87
CA THR A 228 -37.88 30.02 14.88
C THR A 228 -37.47 28.56 14.76
N ILE A 229 -38.20 27.67 15.45
CA ILE A 229 -37.99 26.22 15.41
C ILE A 229 -38.35 25.68 14.03
N ALA A 230 -39.48 26.13 13.46
CA ALA A 230 -39.94 25.73 12.13
C ALA A 230 -38.96 26.18 11.03
N GLN A 231 -38.43 27.40 11.12
CA GLN A 231 -37.38 27.89 10.21
C GLN A 231 -36.09 27.08 10.34
N GLN A 232 -35.62 26.81 11.56
CA GLN A 232 -34.45 25.97 11.79
C GLN A 232 -34.65 24.54 11.24
N MET A 233 -35.82 23.95 11.46
CA MET A 233 -36.17 22.63 10.93
C MET A 233 -36.25 22.64 9.39
N ALA A 234 -36.81 23.68 8.79
CA ALA A 234 -36.85 23.84 7.34
C ALA A 234 -35.44 24.02 6.74
N GLU A 235 -34.56 24.78 7.40
CA GLU A 235 -33.17 24.90 7.01
C GLU A 235 -32.41 23.59 7.12
N LEU A 236 -32.64 22.81 8.20
CA LEU A 236 -32.03 21.49 8.38
C LEU A 236 -32.51 20.51 7.30
N ALA A 237 -33.80 20.52 6.97
CA ALA A 237 -34.35 19.71 5.87
C ALA A 237 -33.75 20.12 4.52
N ALA A 238 -33.71 21.42 4.21
CA ALA A 238 -33.12 21.94 2.98
C ALA A 238 -31.60 21.68 2.88
N LYS A 239 -30.89 21.57 4.02
CA LYS A 239 -29.47 21.17 4.07
C LYS A 239 -29.31 19.65 3.88
N ARG A 240 -30.25 18.85 4.39
CA ARG A 240 -30.24 17.39 4.32
C ARG A 240 -30.61 16.88 2.91
N ASP A 241 -31.57 17.50 2.25
CA ASP A 241 -32.10 17.03 0.95
C ASP A 241 -31.32 17.57 -0.26
N LYS A 242 -30.12 18.13 -0.03
CA LYS A 242 -29.21 18.57 -1.10
C LYS A 242 -28.65 17.40 -1.90
N GLU A 243 -28.49 16.25 -1.25
CA GLU A 243 -28.13 15.02 -1.92
C GLU A 243 -29.38 14.21 -2.19
N LEU A 244 -29.48 13.70 -3.42
CA LEU A 244 -30.55 12.80 -3.83
C LEU A 244 -30.64 11.67 -2.80
N THR A 245 -31.78 11.55 -2.13
CA THR A 245 -32.09 10.42 -1.26
C THR A 245 -32.97 9.47 -2.09
N PRO A 246 -32.50 8.26 -2.43
CA PRO A 246 -31.28 7.57 -1.99
C PRO A 246 -30.00 8.07 -2.69
N PRO A 247 -28.83 7.99 -2.00
CA PRO A 247 -27.56 8.42 -2.58
C PRO A 247 -27.26 7.66 -3.89
N PRO A 248 -26.54 8.28 -4.82
CA PRO A 248 -26.13 7.61 -6.05
C PRO A 248 -25.27 6.38 -5.74
N ASP A 249 -25.32 5.39 -6.64
CA ASP A 249 -24.55 4.15 -6.50
C ASP A 249 -23.04 4.44 -6.63
N GLU A 250 -22.41 4.78 -5.51
CA GLU A 250 -20.96 4.95 -5.45
C GLU A 250 -20.25 3.59 -5.40
N HIS A 251 -19.21 3.47 -6.21
CA HIS A 251 -18.46 2.23 -6.34
C HIS A 251 -16.99 2.44 -5.98
N PHE A 252 -16.44 1.48 -5.22
CA PHE A 252 -15.05 1.51 -4.79
C PHE A 252 -14.06 1.59 -5.96
N ASP A 253 -13.18 2.60 -5.93
CA ASP A 253 -12.11 2.79 -6.92
C ASP A 253 -10.79 2.20 -6.42
N GLY A 254 -10.52 0.95 -6.80
CA GLY A 254 -9.29 0.26 -6.38
C GLY A 254 -7.99 0.80 -6.98
N ARG A 255 -7.99 1.93 -7.71
CA ARG A 255 -6.77 2.65 -8.07
C ARG A 255 -6.19 3.42 -6.88
N GLN A 256 -7.03 3.85 -5.95
CA GLN A 256 -6.61 4.69 -4.83
C GLN A 256 -5.87 3.89 -3.75
N GLU A 257 -6.28 2.65 -3.48
CA GLU A 257 -5.67 1.81 -2.45
C GLU A 257 -4.92 0.61 -3.03
N VAL A 258 -3.60 0.75 -3.16
CA VAL A 258 -2.75 -0.34 -3.69
C VAL A 258 -2.57 -1.49 -2.68
N ARG A 259 -2.68 -1.21 -1.38
CA ARG A 259 -2.43 -2.19 -0.30
C ARG A 259 -3.42 -3.36 -0.28
N GLN A 260 -4.65 -3.14 -0.75
CA GLN A 260 -5.71 -4.15 -0.71
C GLN A 260 -5.80 -4.98 -2.01
N ARG A 261 -4.87 -4.80 -2.96
CA ARG A 261 -4.94 -5.47 -4.27
C ARG A 261 -4.34 -6.87 -4.21
N GLY A 262 -5.19 -7.89 -4.33
CA GLY A 262 -4.79 -9.29 -4.52
C GLY A 262 -4.42 -9.63 -5.97
N THR A 263 -3.94 -10.86 -6.20
CA THR A 263 -3.51 -11.34 -7.54
C THR A 263 -4.66 -11.50 -8.55
N ALA A 264 -5.90 -11.51 -8.08
CA ALA A 264 -7.12 -11.61 -8.90
C ALA A 264 -7.93 -10.30 -8.92
N PHE A 265 -7.31 -9.17 -8.56
CA PHE A 265 -7.98 -7.88 -8.55
C PHE A 265 -8.32 -7.43 -9.98
N MET A 266 -9.60 -7.17 -10.23
CA MET A 266 -10.13 -6.60 -11.48
C MET A 266 -10.69 -5.21 -11.20
N HIS A 267 -10.42 -4.28 -12.09
CA HIS A 267 -10.94 -2.90 -12.00
C HIS A 267 -12.11 -2.75 -12.97
N PHE A 268 -13.25 -2.30 -12.46
CA PHE A 268 -14.46 -2.07 -13.25
C PHE A 268 -14.65 -0.58 -13.56
N SER A 269 -15.40 -0.30 -14.63
CA SER A 269 -15.82 1.06 -14.97
C SER A 269 -16.70 1.67 -13.87
N LYS A 270 -16.71 3.01 -13.79
CA LYS A 270 -17.63 3.78 -12.93
C LYS A 270 -19.01 3.86 -13.56
N ASP A 271 -19.09 3.73 -14.88
CA ASP A 271 -20.35 3.72 -15.61
C ASP A 271 -21.09 2.40 -15.35
N GLU A 272 -22.31 2.50 -14.82
CA GLU A 272 -23.09 1.34 -14.39
C GLU A 272 -23.32 0.33 -15.52
N GLU A 273 -23.62 0.80 -16.73
CA GLU A 273 -23.87 -0.10 -17.87
C GLU A 273 -22.63 -0.89 -18.27
N GLU A 274 -21.48 -0.22 -18.31
CA GLU A 274 -20.21 -0.85 -18.64
C GLU A 274 -19.78 -1.82 -17.54
N ARG A 275 -19.94 -1.43 -16.28
CA ARG A 275 -19.69 -2.27 -15.12
C ARG A 275 -20.56 -3.52 -15.15
N ARG A 276 -21.87 -3.38 -15.41
CA ARG A 276 -22.80 -4.52 -15.53
C ARG A 276 -22.36 -5.47 -16.65
N LYS A 277 -21.97 -4.93 -17.81
CA LYS A 277 -21.43 -5.73 -18.93
C LYS A 277 -20.15 -6.48 -18.51
N GLN A 278 -19.20 -5.79 -17.89
CA GLN A 278 -17.95 -6.38 -17.40
C GLN A 278 -18.20 -7.49 -16.37
N MET A 279 -19.09 -7.27 -15.40
CA MET A 279 -19.49 -8.27 -14.41
C MET A 279 -20.16 -9.48 -15.06
N SER A 280 -21.05 -9.25 -16.04
CA SER A 280 -21.71 -10.33 -16.76
C SER A 280 -20.74 -11.19 -17.56
N ASN A 281 -19.70 -10.59 -18.12
CA ASN A 281 -18.66 -11.31 -18.87
C ASN A 281 -17.78 -12.14 -17.93
N LEU A 282 -17.38 -11.57 -16.78
CA LEU A 282 -16.61 -12.30 -15.78
C LEU A 282 -17.40 -13.51 -15.25
N GLU A 283 -18.70 -13.37 -15.03
CA GLU A 283 -19.56 -14.46 -14.58
C GLU A 283 -19.68 -15.56 -15.66
N LYS A 284 -19.73 -15.20 -16.95
CA LYS A 284 -19.70 -16.18 -18.05
C LYS A 284 -18.38 -16.95 -18.07
N GLU A 285 -17.25 -16.28 -17.99
CA GLU A 285 -15.92 -16.92 -17.92
C GLU A 285 -15.81 -17.85 -16.71
N ARG A 286 -16.35 -17.43 -15.55
CA ARG A 286 -16.43 -18.27 -14.36
C ARG A 286 -17.24 -19.53 -14.63
N GLN A 287 -18.42 -19.41 -15.22
CA GLN A 287 -19.26 -20.57 -15.54
C GLN A 287 -18.58 -21.53 -16.52
N GLU A 288 -17.89 -21.02 -17.53
CA GLU A 288 -17.12 -21.83 -18.48
C GLU A 288 -15.97 -22.58 -17.80
N THR A 289 -15.20 -21.90 -16.95
CA THR A 289 -14.09 -22.54 -16.22
C THR A 289 -14.59 -23.55 -15.20
N GLU A 290 -15.72 -23.30 -14.53
CA GLU A 290 -16.35 -24.25 -13.63
C GLU A 290 -16.85 -25.49 -14.38
N ARG A 291 -17.49 -25.31 -15.55
CA ARG A 291 -17.91 -26.42 -16.42
C ARG A 291 -16.71 -27.26 -16.87
N ALA A 292 -15.66 -26.64 -17.40
CA ALA A 292 -14.45 -27.33 -17.81
C ALA A 292 -13.76 -28.07 -16.64
N ARG A 293 -13.78 -27.51 -15.44
CA ARG A 293 -13.27 -28.17 -14.23
C ARG A 293 -14.13 -29.37 -13.84
N ARG A 294 -15.46 -29.28 -13.93
CA ARG A 294 -16.38 -30.40 -13.65
C ARG A 294 -16.18 -31.52 -14.66
N GLU A 295 -16.17 -31.23 -15.95
CA GLU A 295 -15.92 -32.21 -17.01
C GLU A 295 -14.57 -32.92 -16.82
N ARG A 296 -13.51 -32.17 -16.51
CA ARG A 296 -12.19 -32.78 -16.24
C ARG A 296 -12.21 -33.69 -15.02
N LYS A 297 -12.92 -33.31 -13.95
CA LYS A 297 -13.08 -34.15 -12.76
C LYS A 297 -13.83 -35.43 -13.09
N GLU A 298 -14.94 -35.34 -13.82
CA GLU A 298 -15.72 -36.50 -14.25
C GLU A 298 -14.90 -37.44 -15.14
N GLN A 299 -14.10 -36.92 -16.07
CA GLN A 299 -13.19 -37.75 -16.88
C GLN A 299 -12.13 -38.46 -16.04
N ILE A 300 -11.58 -37.78 -15.03
CA ILE A 300 -10.62 -38.37 -14.10
C ILE A 300 -11.29 -39.46 -13.26
N GLU A 301 -12.53 -39.24 -12.80
CA GLU A 301 -13.30 -40.22 -12.03
C GLU A 301 -13.64 -41.45 -12.87
N LYS A 302 -14.17 -41.28 -14.08
CA LYS A 302 -14.39 -42.37 -15.04
C LYS A 302 -13.09 -43.17 -15.29
N ARG A 303 -11.96 -42.48 -15.48
CA ARG A 303 -10.66 -43.16 -15.63
C ARG A 303 -10.25 -43.94 -14.38
N LYS A 304 -10.50 -43.39 -13.17
CA LYS A 304 -10.22 -44.08 -11.91
C LYS A 304 -11.09 -45.32 -11.73
N GLU A 305 -12.37 -45.25 -12.10
CA GLU A 305 -13.30 -46.38 -12.06
C GLU A 305 -12.86 -47.50 -13.01
N MET A 306 -12.54 -47.17 -14.27
CA MET A 306 -12.01 -48.13 -15.23
C MET A 306 -10.72 -48.80 -14.73
N ILE A 307 -9.84 -48.06 -14.07
CA ILE A 307 -8.62 -48.62 -13.47
C ILE A 307 -8.97 -49.52 -12.28
N LYS A 308 -9.95 -49.15 -11.46
CA LYS A 308 -10.41 -49.95 -10.31
C LYS A 308 -11.02 -51.28 -10.76
N GLU A 309 -11.84 -51.26 -11.80
CA GLU A 309 -12.41 -52.47 -12.41
C GLU A 309 -11.33 -53.37 -13.00
N LYS A 310 -10.38 -52.81 -13.76
CA LYS A 310 -9.22 -53.56 -14.28
C LYS A 310 -8.41 -54.19 -13.15
N LYS A 311 -8.17 -53.46 -12.06
CA LYS A 311 -7.48 -53.98 -10.87
C LYS A 311 -8.24 -55.14 -10.22
N ARG A 312 -9.58 -55.04 -10.09
CA ARG A 312 -10.43 -56.13 -9.57
C ARG A 312 -10.35 -57.37 -10.45
N ALA A 313 -10.50 -57.23 -11.76
CA ALA A 313 -10.40 -58.36 -12.69
C ALA A 313 -9.02 -59.04 -12.67
N ILE A 314 -7.93 -58.27 -12.51
CA ILE A 314 -6.59 -58.82 -12.34
C ILE A 314 -6.45 -59.56 -11.00
N GLN A 315 -7.00 -59.00 -9.91
CA GLN A 315 -6.99 -59.66 -8.60
C GLN A 315 -7.76 -60.98 -8.64
N GLU A 316 -8.94 -61.02 -9.26
CA GLU A 316 -9.72 -62.26 -9.43
C GLU A 316 -8.95 -63.31 -10.23
N LYS A 317 -8.32 -62.93 -11.35
CA LYS A 317 -7.47 -63.85 -12.13
C LYS A 317 -6.26 -64.34 -11.34
N LYS A 318 -5.64 -63.48 -10.53
CA LYS A 318 -4.54 -63.86 -9.63
C LYS A 318 -5.00 -64.82 -8.54
N ALA A 319 -6.15 -64.56 -7.91
CA ALA A 319 -6.71 -65.41 -6.87
C ALA A 319 -7.07 -66.80 -7.43
N LYS A 320 -7.68 -66.86 -8.63
CA LYS A 320 -7.92 -68.14 -9.33
C LYS A 320 -6.63 -68.87 -9.65
N GLY A 321 -5.64 -68.18 -10.23
CA GLY A 321 -4.34 -68.80 -10.52
C GLY A 321 -3.57 -69.25 -9.27
N GLN A 322 -3.72 -68.55 -8.15
CA GLN A 322 -3.17 -68.99 -6.85
C GLN A 322 -3.92 -70.20 -6.31
N ALA A 323 -5.24 -70.23 -6.41
CA ALA A 323 -6.06 -71.39 -6.02
C ALA A 323 -5.71 -72.61 -6.88
N ASP A 324 -5.58 -72.47 -8.20
CA ASP A 324 -5.20 -73.56 -9.10
C ASP A 324 -3.79 -74.08 -8.80
N ARG A 325 -2.83 -73.19 -8.52
CA ARG A 325 -1.47 -73.58 -8.08
C ARG A 325 -1.51 -74.34 -6.76
N PHE A 326 -2.25 -73.81 -5.78
CA PHE A 326 -2.43 -74.47 -4.49
C PHE A 326 -3.09 -75.85 -4.64
N LEU A 327 -4.11 -75.99 -5.48
CA LEU A 327 -4.76 -77.28 -5.73
C LEU A 327 -3.84 -78.27 -6.46
N ASN A 328 -3.01 -77.81 -7.40
CA ASN A 328 -2.02 -78.66 -8.06
C ASN A 328 -0.90 -79.09 -7.10
N GLU A 329 -0.43 -78.20 -6.24
CA GLU A 329 0.59 -78.48 -5.21
C GLU A 329 0.04 -79.44 -4.16
N LEU A 330 -1.16 -79.18 -3.63
CA LEU A 330 -1.86 -80.08 -2.72
C LEU A 330 -2.17 -81.44 -3.36
N GLY A 331 -2.54 -81.45 -4.65
CA GLY A 331 -2.75 -82.68 -5.41
C GLY A 331 -1.45 -83.47 -5.60
N ALA A 332 -0.33 -82.80 -5.83
CA ALA A 332 0.98 -83.44 -5.89
C ALA A 332 1.42 -83.98 -4.51
N GLU A 333 1.09 -83.30 -3.41
CA GLU A 333 1.39 -83.76 -2.05
C GLU A 333 0.48 -84.93 -1.63
N LEU A 334 -0.81 -84.87 -1.96
CA LEU A 334 -1.81 -85.89 -1.58
C LEU A 334 -1.75 -87.15 -2.46
N PHE A 335 -1.42 -87.02 -3.75
CA PHE A 335 -1.37 -88.14 -4.70
C PHE A 335 0.06 -88.49 -5.16
N GLY A 336 1.07 -87.70 -4.83
CA GLY A 336 2.48 -87.92 -5.21
C GLY A 336 3.33 -88.64 -4.17
N GLU A 337 2.87 -88.82 -2.92
CA GLU A 337 3.57 -89.65 -1.93
C GLU A 337 2.84 -90.96 -1.62
N ARG A 338 3.10 -91.95 -2.49
CA ARG A 338 3.37 -93.35 -2.11
C ARG A 338 4.40 -93.96 -3.06
N LYS A 339 5.60 -93.37 -3.12
CA LYS A 339 6.78 -94.12 -3.56
C LYS A 339 7.99 -93.69 -2.73
N GLU A 340 8.40 -94.64 -1.90
CA GLU A 340 9.78 -94.87 -1.43
C GLU A 340 10.31 -93.98 -0.31
N GLU A 341 9.98 -94.37 0.93
CA GLU A 341 11.01 -94.49 1.98
C GLU A 341 10.98 -95.92 2.50
N GLY A 342 12.02 -96.68 2.13
CA GLY A 342 12.19 -98.08 2.47
C GLY A 342 13.59 -98.58 2.09
N ASP A 343 14.63 -97.76 2.31
CA ASP A 343 16.02 -98.23 2.32
C ASP A 343 16.29 -98.95 3.65
N GLU A 344 15.98 -100.25 3.68
CA GLU A 344 16.49 -101.17 4.69
C GLU A 344 17.57 -102.09 4.08
N LYS A 345 18.80 -101.91 4.59
CA LYS A 345 19.86 -102.91 4.79
C LYS A 345 20.38 -103.72 3.59
N GLY A 346 21.68 -103.56 3.32
CA GLY A 346 22.43 -104.56 2.55
C GLY A 346 23.94 -104.30 2.46
N ALA A 347 24.67 -104.88 3.40
CA ALA A 347 26.07 -105.36 3.38
C ALA A 347 27.21 -104.44 2.89
#